data_AF-C6H5V3-F1
#
_entry.id   AF-C6H5V3-F1
#
_cell.length_a   1.000
_cell.length_b   1.000
_cell.length_c   1.000
_cell.angle_alpha   90.00
_cell.angle_beta   90.00
_cell.angle_gamma   90.00
#
_symmetry.space_group_name_H-M   'P 1'
#
loop_
_entity.id
_entity.type
_entity.pdbx_description
1 polymer ?
#
loop_
_entity_poly.entity_id
_entity_poly.type
_entity_poly.pdbx_seq_one_letter_code
_entity_poly.pdbx_strand_id
1 'polypeptide(L)'
;MAESVVGDIPTYAGVPKEHKRKLEDSGFRYISSLLHFKPNLGQDIRDAWVEYDNGETKEAQWVREMDKFECLVQAHEYEQMTYGRGDFEEFQGLSSKIKSPKAKEWLALLQQERQAHFSKRRQRTAVIFAIDLKIRLLEEKINEGIAVGKKCSIVYGFPESMEELRGFEMKVNGDGSIEDVSDLVEKAVAEFVQHAEKGD
;
A
#
# COMPACT_ATOMS: atom_id res chain seq x y z
N MET A 1 -23.28 -7.29 6.71
CA MET A 1 -22.95 -7.51 8.14
C MET A 1 -23.26 -6.24 8.92
N ALA A 2 -23.07 -6.18 10.24
CA ALA A 2 -23.38 -4.98 11.02
C ALA A 2 -22.74 -3.69 10.48
N GLU A 3 -21.55 -3.77 9.88
CA GLU A 3 -20.85 -2.66 9.23
C GLU A 3 -21.67 -1.96 8.13
N SER A 4 -22.63 -2.64 7.49
CA SER A 4 -23.55 -1.97 6.55
C SER A 4 -24.53 -1.01 7.22
N VAL A 5 -24.67 -1.11 8.55
CA VAL A 5 -25.53 -0.25 9.38
C VAL A 5 -24.70 0.75 10.17
N VAL A 6 -23.61 0.29 10.80
CA VAL A 6 -22.79 1.11 11.71
C VAL A 6 -21.56 1.73 11.05
N GLY A 7 -21.25 1.34 9.81
CA GLY A 7 -19.99 1.67 9.12
C GLY A 7 -18.85 0.75 9.55
N ASP A 8 -17.78 0.73 8.75
CA ASP A 8 -16.50 0.16 9.18
C ASP A 8 -15.84 1.14 10.16
N ILE A 9 -15.58 0.67 11.38
CA ILE A 9 -14.98 1.46 12.47
C ILE A 9 -13.52 1.03 12.61
N PRO A 10 -12.57 1.77 12.01
CA PRO A 10 -11.17 1.39 12.02
C PRO A 10 -10.54 1.62 13.39
N THR A 11 -9.43 0.94 13.65
CA THR A 11 -8.74 1.01 14.95
C THR A 11 -8.25 2.41 15.32
N TYR A 12 -7.89 3.24 14.33
CA TYR A 12 -7.48 4.63 14.55
C TYR A 12 -8.63 5.56 14.93
N ALA A 13 -9.89 5.13 14.79
CA ALA A 13 -11.05 5.95 15.17
C ALA A 13 -11.16 6.17 16.70
N GLY A 14 -10.31 5.51 17.50
CA GLY A 14 -10.25 5.71 18.95
C GLY A 14 -11.49 5.21 19.70
N VAL A 15 -12.38 4.48 19.03
CA VAL A 15 -13.60 3.96 19.62
C VAL A 15 -13.26 2.82 20.58
N PRO A 16 -13.65 2.89 21.87
CA PRO A 16 -13.41 1.81 22.82
C PRO A 16 -14.03 0.51 22.34
N LYS A 17 -13.34 -0.62 22.56
CA LYS A 17 -13.81 -1.94 22.11
C LYS A 17 -15.24 -2.26 22.56
N GLU A 18 -15.59 -1.93 23.80
CA GLU A 18 -16.93 -2.15 24.32
C GLU A 18 -17.98 -1.30 23.59
N HIS A 19 -17.64 -0.06 23.22
CA HIS A 19 -18.53 0.81 22.48
C HIS A 19 -18.71 0.32 21.03
N LYS A 20 -17.62 -0.07 20.36
CA LYS A 20 -17.65 -0.72 19.04
C LYS A 20 -18.56 -1.94 19.05
N ARG A 21 -18.41 -2.80 20.06
CA ARG A 21 -19.25 -4.00 20.23
C ARG A 21 -20.73 -3.68 20.43
N LYS A 22 -21.06 -2.63 21.19
CA LYS A 22 -22.46 -2.20 21.38
C LYS A 22 -23.06 -1.70 20.06
N LEU A 23 -22.29 -0.95 19.27
CA LEU A 23 -22.72 -0.49 17.95
C LEU A 23 -22.97 -1.69 17.03
N GLU A 24 -22.02 -2.61 16.93
CA GLU A 24 -22.16 -3.81 16.11
C GLU A 24 -23.34 -4.70 16.53
N ASP A 25 -23.54 -4.94 17.84
CA ASP A 25 -24.72 -5.68 18.35
C ASP A 25 -26.02 -5.00 17.93
N SER A 26 -26.08 -3.66 17.98
CA SER A 26 -27.25 -2.91 17.52
C SER A 26 -27.50 -3.08 16.02
N GLY A 27 -26.43 -3.11 15.22
CA GLY A 27 -26.50 -3.39 13.78
C GLY A 27 -27.02 -4.79 13.48
N PHE A 28 -26.52 -5.81 14.19
CA PHE A 28 -27.02 -7.18 14.07
C PHE A 28 -28.48 -7.30 14.50
N ARG A 29 -28.89 -6.68 15.61
CA ARG A 29 -30.31 -6.64 16.03
C ARG A 29 -31.21 -6.02 14.97
N TYR A 30 -30.77 -4.92 14.35
CA TYR A 30 -31.50 -4.30 13.25
C TYR A 30 -31.64 -5.26 12.07
N ILE A 31 -30.55 -5.88 11.62
CA ILE A 31 -30.57 -6.87 10.54
C ILE A 31 -31.49 -8.04 10.88
N SER A 32 -31.41 -8.60 12.09
CA SER A 32 -32.29 -9.67 12.55
C SER A 32 -33.76 -9.24 12.54
N SER A 33 -34.08 -7.98 12.85
CA SER A 33 -35.45 -7.45 12.79
C SER A 33 -36.02 -7.38 11.37
N LEU A 34 -35.17 -7.14 10.37
CA LEU A 34 -35.57 -7.15 8.94
C LEU A 34 -35.91 -8.56 8.46
N LEU A 35 -35.41 -9.59 9.15
CA LEU A 35 -35.68 -11.00 8.87
C LEU A 35 -36.90 -11.52 9.63
N HIS A 36 -37.86 -10.66 9.95
CA HIS A 36 -39.11 -11.03 10.65
C HIS A 36 -39.89 -12.20 10.02
N PHE A 37 -39.78 -12.41 8.70
CA PHE A 37 -40.37 -13.55 7.98
C PHE A 37 -39.61 -14.87 8.16
N LYS A 38 -38.40 -14.84 8.73
CA LYS A 38 -37.53 -15.98 9.06
C LYS A 38 -36.79 -15.73 10.40
N PRO A 39 -37.50 -15.75 11.53
CA PRO A 39 -36.93 -15.36 12.83
C PRO A 39 -35.73 -16.23 13.25
N ASN A 40 -35.76 -17.53 12.97
CA ASN A 40 -34.66 -18.44 13.31
C ASN A 40 -33.35 -18.03 12.59
N LEU A 41 -33.43 -17.64 11.31
CA LEU A 41 -32.27 -17.19 10.55
C LEU A 41 -31.66 -15.90 11.14
N GLY A 42 -32.52 -14.96 11.56
CA GLY A 42 -32.06 -13.72 12.21
C GLY A 42 -31.33 -13.99 13.52
N GLN A 43 -31.77 -15.01 14.27
CA GLN A 43 -31.11 -15.45 15.50
C GLN A 43 -29.78 -16.15 15.21
N ASP A 44 -29.76 -17.11 14.27
CA ASP A 44 -28.56 -17.85 13.87
C ASP A 44 -27.43 -16.92 13.41
N ILE A 45 -27.74 -15.89 12.62
CA ILE A 45 -26.75 -14.89 12.15
C ILE A 45 -26.15 -14.12 13.33
N ARG A 46 -26.99 -13.71 14.30
CA ARG A 46 -26.51 -12.97 15.47
C ARG A 46 -25.65 -13.86 16.36
N ASP A 47 -26.06 -15.11 16.57
CA ASP A 47 -25.31 -16.05 17.40
C ASP A 47 -23.96 -16.39 16.78
N ALA A 48 -23.90 -16.57 15.45
CA ALA A 48 -22.64 -16.73 14.72
C ALA A 48 -21.71 -15.52 14.86
N TRP A 49 -22.24 -14.29 14.87
CA TRP A 49 -21.43 -13.10 15.15
C TRP A 49 -20.91 -13.06 16.59
N VAL A 50 -21.74 -13.41 17.58
CA VAL A 50 -21.31 -13.45 19.00
C VAL A 50 -20.18 -14.48 19.17
N GLU A 51 -20.33 -15.67 18.58
CA GLU A 51 -19.30 -16.71 18.58
C GLU A 51 -17.99 -16.19 17.96
N TYR A 52 -18.09 -15.49 16.83
CA TYR A 52 -16.95 -14.85 16.17
C TYR A 52 -16.29 -13.78 17.05
N ASP A 53 -17.02 -12.80 17.58
CA ASP A 53 -16.46 -11.71 18.40
C ASP A 53 -15.75 -12.23 19.65
N ASN A 54 -16.39 -13.20 20.33
CA ASN A 54 -15.83 -13.81 21.53
C ASN A 54 -14.64 -14.74 21.19
N GLY A 55 -14.57 -15.30 19.98
CA GLY A 55 -13.53 -16.25 19.59
C GLY A 55 -13.65 -17.57 20.34
N GLU A 56 -14.88 -18.03 20.58
CA GLU A 56 -15.16 -19.20 21.43
C GLU A 56 -14.74 -20.51 20.76
N THR A 57 -15.01 -20.65 19.47
CA THR A 57 -14.74 -21.87 18.69
C THR A 57 -13.40 -21.80 17.98
N LYS A 58 -12.92 -22.96 17.52
CA LYS A 58 -11.69 -23.03 16.70
C LYS A 58 -11.90 -22.32 15.36
N GLU A 59 -13.10 -22.43 14.82
CA GLU A 59 -13.57 -21.78 13.61
C GLU A 59 -13.55 -20.26 13.79
N ALA A 60 -14.14 -19.74 14.86
CA ALA A 60 -14.10 -18.31 15.17
C ALA A 60 -12.66 -17.78 15.33
N GLN A 61 -11.81 -18.51 16.07
CA GLN A 61 -10.41 -18.13 16.23
C GLN A 61 -9.65 -18.14 14.90
N TRP A 62 -9.90 -19.15 14.06
CA TRP A 62 -9.32 -19.26 12.73
C TRP A 62 -9.76 -18.12 11.82
N VAL A 63 -11.06 -17.82 11.74
CA VAL A 63 -11.58 -16.73 10.91
C VAL A 63 -11.00 -15.39 11.35
N ARG A 64 -10.91 -15.13 12.67
CA ARG A 64 -10.26 -13.92 13.20
C ARG A 64 -8.79 -13.83 12.86
N GLU A 65 -8.11 -14.95 12.76
CA GLU A 65 -6.71 -14.99 12.34
C GLU A 65 -6.58 -14.70 10.85
N MET A 66 -7.46 -15.29 10.04
CA MET A 66 -7.52 -15.07 8.59
C MET A 66 -7.87 -13.62 8.23
N ASP A 67 -8.76 -12.97 8.98
CA ASP A 67 -9.05 -11.54 8.85
C ASP A 67 -7.79 -10.65 8.95
N LYS A 68 -6.89 -10.99 9.87
CA LYS A 68 -5.60 -10.26 10.01
C LYS A 68 -4.62 -10.60 8.89
N PHE A 69 -4.61 -11.85 8.45
CA PHE A 69 -3.77 -12.27 7.34
C PHE A 69 -4.21 -11.61 6.04
N GLU A 70 -5.51 -11.53 5.80
CA GLU A 70 -6.12 -10.84 4.66
C GLU A 70 -5.74 -9.36 4.66
N CYS A 71 -5.81 -8.69 5.82
CA CYS A 71 -5.33 -7.31 5.96
C CYS A 71 -3.83 -7.14 5.59
N LEU A 72 -2.98 -8.11 5.91
CA LEU A 72 -1.57 -8.11 5.49
C LEU A 72 -1.41 -8.31 3.97
N VAL A 73 -2.25 -9.15 3.35
CA VAL A 73 -2.27 -9.35 1.90
C VAL A 73 -2.68 -8.05 1.21
N GLN A 74 -3.76 -7.42 1.65
CA GLN A 74 -4.20 -6.13 1.12
C GLN A 74 -3.12 -5.06 1.24
N ALA A 75 -2.48 -4.95 2.41
CA ALA A 75 -1.36 -4.02 2.61
C ALA A 75 -0.25 -4.26 1.57
N HIS A 76 0.11 -5.53 1.32
CA HIS A 76 1.10 -5.86 0.30
C HIS A 76 0.63 -5.52 -1.12
N GLU A 77 -0.63 -5.75 -1.47
CA GLU A 77 -1.19 -5.39 -2.77
C GLU A 77 -1.17 -3.87 -2.99
N TYR A 78 -1.53 -3.08 -1.98
CA TYR A 78 -1.43 -1.62 -2.04
C TYR A 78 0.01 -1.13 -2.16
N GLU A 79 0.97 -1.76 -1.47
CA GLU A 79 2.40 -1.50 -1.67
C GLU A 79 2.82 -1.77 -3.12
N GLN A 80 2.31 -2.82 -3.76
CA GLN A 80 2.61 -3.11 -5.17
C GLN A 80 1.99 -2.06 -6.11
N MET A 81 0.71 -1.71 -5.90
CA MET A 81 -0.03 -0.75 -6.75
C MET A 81 0.51 0.68 -6.65
N THR A 82 0.93 1.10 -5.45
CA THR A 82 1.50 2.44 -5.23
C THR A 82 2.97 2.54 -5.60
N TYR A 83 3.53 1.50 -6.23
CA TYR A 83 4.97 1.35 -6.46
C TYR A 83 5.80 1.51 -5.18
N GLY A 84 5.22 1.15 -4.04
CA GLY A 84 5.77 1.23 -2.68
C GLY A 84 5.88 2.66 -2.12
N ARG A 85 5.16 3.63 -2.68
CA ARG A 85 5.08 4.99 -2.11
C ARG A 85 4.16 5.06 -0.88
N GLY A 86 3.23 4.13 -0.73
CA GLY A 86 2.49 3.94 0.51
C GLY A 86 3.33 3.14 1.49
N ASP A 87 3.64 3.73 2.64
CA ASP A 87 4.22 3.01 3.77
C ASP A 87 3.09 2.34 4.55
N PHE A 88 2.88 1.05 4.29
CA PHE A 88 1.92 0.20 5.00
C PHE A 88 2.62 -0.66 6.07
N GLU A 89 3.80 -0.25 6.55
CA GLU A 89 4.55 -0.96 7.58
C GLU A 89 3.76 -1.06 8.90
N GLU A 90 2.86 -0.10 9.19
CA GLU A 90 2.00 -0.13 10.38
C GLU A 90 1.16 -1.41 10.49
N PHE A 91 0.77 -2.00 9.34
CA PHE A 91 -0.01 -3.23 9.29
C PHE A 91 0.83 -4.47 9.63
N GLN A 92 2.16 -4.41 9.51
CA GLN A 92 3.06 -5.55 9.74
C GLN A 92 3.01 -6.05 11.19
N GLY A 93 2.58 -5.21 12.14
CA GLY A 93 2.33 -5.62 13.52
C GLY A 93 1.30 -6.76 13.66
N LEU A 94 0.41 -6.95 12.68
CA LEU A 94 -0.55 -8.05 12.63
C LEU A 94 0.12 -9.42 12.47
N SER A 95 1.33 -9.49 11.91
CA SER A 95 2.10 -10.74 11.74
C SER A 95 2.26 -11.49 13.06
N SER A 96 2.45 -10.76 14.17
CA SER A 96 2.59 -11.33 15.53
C SER A 96 1.32 -12.03 16.03
N LYS A 97 0.17 -11.73 15.43
CA LYS A 97 -1.14 -12.27 15.81
C LYS A 97 -1.49 -13.55 15.02
N ILE A 98 -0.67 -13.93 14.05
CA ILE A 98 -0.77 -15.19 13.30
C ILE A 98 -0.05 -16.30 14.07
N LYS A 99 -0.81 -17.29 14.53
CA LYS A 99 -0.39 -18.36 15.43
C LYS A 99 -0.45 -19.74 14.79
N SER A 100 -1.46 -19.99 13.97
CA SER A 100 -1.75 -21.30 13.40
C SER A 100 -0.65 -21.77 12.46
N PRO A 101 -0.27 -23.06 12.46
CA PRO A 101 0.84 -23.56 11.64
C PRO A 101 0.69 -23.24 10.17
N LYS A 102 -0.51 -23.50 9.61
CA LYS A 102 -0.78 -23.24 8.19
C LYS A 102 -0.73 -21.76 7.83
N ALA A 103 -1.29 -20.91 8.69
CA ALA A 103 -1.27 -19.47 8.50
C ALA A 103 0.16 -18.90 8.56
N LYS A 104 1.03 -19.46 9.40
CA LYS A 104 2.45 -19.10 9.46
C LYS A 104 3.21 -19.46 8.19
N GLU A 105 2.91 -20.60 7.56
CA GLU A 105 3.47 -20.95 6.25
C GLU A 105 3.11 -19.89 5.21
N TRP A 106 1.84 -19.49 5.15
CA TRP A 106 1.38 -18.46 4.21
C TRP A 106 1.96 -17.08 4.52
N LEU A 107 2.06 -16.71 5.80
CA LEU A 107 2.70 -15.48 6.23
C LEU A 107 4.17 -15.44 5.82
N ALA A 108 4.90 -16.54 5.95
CA ALA A 108 6.29 -16.62 5.51
C ALA A 108 6.44 -16.41 4.00
N LEU A 109 5.55 -16.99 3.20
CA LEU A 109 5.52 -16.78 1.75
C LEU A 109 5.21 -15.32 1.40
N LEU A 110 4.17 -14.73 2.02
CA LEU A 110 3.81 -13.33 1.81
C LEU A 110 4.96 -12.38 2.19
N GLN A 111 5.63 -12.63 3.32
CA GLN A 111 6.79 -11.84 3.75
C GLN A 111 7.97 -11.99 2.79
N GLN A 112 8.21 -13.19 2.26
CA GLN A 112 9.24 -13.41 1.24
C GLN A 112 8.92 -12.63 -0.05
N GLU A 113 7.67 -12.68 -0.51
CA GLU A 113 7.23 -11.92 -1.69
C GLU A 113 7.33 -10.41 -1.48
N ARG A 114 6.89 -9.92 -0.31
CA ARG A 114 7.03 -8.52 0.10
C ARG A 114 8.50 -8.08 0.11
N GLN A 115 9.38 -8.84 0.75
CA GLN A 115 10.82 -8.56 0.76
C GLN A 115 11.42 -8.57 -0.65
N ALA A 116 11.02 -9.52 -1.50
CA ALA A 116 11.46 -9.58 -2.89
C ALA A 116 10.95 -8.38 -3.69
N HIS A 117 9.71 -7.93 -3.46
CA HIS A 117 9.14 -6.73 -4.07
C HIS A 117 9.98 -5.49 -3.73
N PHE A 118 10.26 -5.27 -2.45
CA PHE A 118 11.12 -4.15 -2.02
C PHE A 118 12.58 -4.30 -2.48
N SER A 119 13.12 -5.51 -2.50
CA SER A 119 14.49 -5.77 -2.99
C SER A 119 14.63 -5.55 -4.49
N LYS A 120 13.63 -5.98 -5.29
CA LYS A 120 13.56 -5.69 -6.72
C LYS A 120 13.41 -4.20 -6.97
N ARG A 121 12.67 -3.48 -6.12
CA ARG A 121 12.57 -2.02 -6.20
C ARG A 121 13.93 -1.34 -5.99
N ARG A 122 14.69 -1.76 -4.98
CA ARG A 122 16.08 -1.28 -4.77
C ARG A 122 17.00 -1.48 -5.97
N GLN A 123 16.62 -2.31 -6.95
CA GLN A 123 17.39 -2.63 -8.15
C GLN A 123 16.85 -1.98 -9.45
N ARG A 124 15.76 -1.21 -9.42
CA ARG A 124 15.11 -0.68 -10.65
C ARG A 124 15.72 0.63 -11.13
N THR A 125 16.18 0.74 -12.39
CA THR A 125 16.54 2.04 -13.01
C THR A 125 15.30 2.93 -13.17
N ALA A 126 15.43 4.24 -12.95
CA ALA A 126 14.47 5.24 -13.40
C ALA A 126 15.07 6.11 -14.49
N VAL A 127 14.14 6.53 -15.33
CA VAL A 127 14.38 7.23 -16.59
C VAL A 127 13.67 8.56 -16.47
N ILE A 128 14.43 9.64 -16.50
CA ILE A 128 13.88 11.00 -16.50
C ILE A 128 13.84 11.47 -17.94
N PHE A 129 12.64 11.73 -18.44
CA PHE A 129 12.42 12.38 -19.73
C PHE A 129 12.45 13.90 -19.51
N ALA A 130 13.56 14.52 -19.87
CA ALA A 130 13.70 15.96 -19.80
C ALA A 130 13.25 16.60 -21.12
N ILE A 131 12.17 17.38 -21.05
CA ILE A 131 11.69 18.27 -22.11
C ILE A 131 12.00 19.69 -21.64
N ASP A 132 12.82 20.43 -22.39
CA ASP A 132 13.41 21.77 -22.17
C ASP A 132 12.65 22.70 -21.17
N LEU A 133 13.24 23.46 -20.23
CA LEU A 133 14.22 24.55 -20.45
C LEU A 133 15.11 24.86 -19.22
N LYS A 134 15.15 24.02 -18.17
CA LYS A 134 16.05 24.21 -17.00
C LYS A 134 16.77 22.92 -16.59
N ILE A 135 17.28 22.24 -17.61
CA ILE A 135 17.99 20.97 -17.51
C ILE A 135 19.25 21.05 -16.63
N ARG A 136 20.03 22.14 -16.67
CA ARG A 136 21.33 22.22 -15.97
C ARG A 136 21.26 22.11 -14.44
N LEU A 137 20.20 22.66 -13.82
CA LEU A 137 20.00 22.59 -12.36
C LEU A 137 19.55 21.20 -11.89
N LEU A 138 18.80 20.50 -12.74
CA LEU A 138 18.40 19.11 -12.49
C LEU A 138 19.57 18.15 -12.74
N GLU A 139 20.35 18.38 -13.80
CA GLU A 139 21.59 17.64 -14.08
C GLU A 139 22.57 17.69 -12.91
N GLU A 140 22.80 18.86 -12.32
CA GLU A 140 23.74 19.01 -11.20
C GLU A 140 23.29 18.17 -9.98
N LYS A 141 22.02 18.28 -9.58
CA LYS A 141 21.42 17.48 -8.49
C LYS A 141 21.40 15.97 -8.81
N ILE A 142 21.17 15.59 -10.06
CA ILE A 142 21.18 14.19 -10.50
C ILE A 142 22.62 13.65 -10.48
N ASN A 143 23.60 14.43 -10.93
CA ASN A 143 25.02 14.09 -10.93
C ASN A 143 25.58 13.97 -9.51
N GLU A 144 25.16 14.83 -8.58
CA GLU A 144 25.45 14.67 -7.15
C GLU A 144 24.90 13.34 -6.62
N GLY A 145 23.68 12.97 -7.01
CA GLY A 145 23.11 11.66 -6.70
C GLY A 145 23.95 10.51 -7.24
N ILE A 146 24.41 10.60 -8.49
CA ILE A 146 25.28 9.61 -9.13
C ILE A 146 26.62 9.49 -8.41
N ALA A 147 27.21 10.61 -8.00
CA ALA A 147 28.49 10.64 -7.27
C ALA A 147 28.43 9.94 -5.90
N VAL A 148 27.24 9.87 -5.29
CA VAL A 148 27.00 9.15 -4.02
C VAL A 148 26.55 7.69 -4.27
N GLY A 149 26.64 7.21 -5.52
CA GLY A 149 26.38 5.82 -5.89
C GLY A 149 24.93 5.51 -6.27
N LYS A 150 24.09 6.54 -6.52
CA LYS A 150 22.75 6.33 -7.11
C LYS A 150 22.88 6.06 -8.60
N LYS A 151 21.95 5.31 -9.16
CA LYS A 151 22.19 4.62 -10.42
C LYS A 151 21.11 5.02 -11.44
N CYS A 152 21.26 6.25 -11.94
CA CYS A 152 20.28 7.07 -12.69
C CYS A 152 20.66 7.30 -14.16
N SER A 153 19.67 7.35 -15.05
CA SER A 153 19.86 7.67 -16.47
C SER A 153 18.98 8.83 -16.90
N ILE A 154 19.59 9.88 -17.46
CA ILE A 154 18.89 11.02 -18.05
C ILE A 154 18.69 10.76 -19.54
N VAL A 155 17.47 10.90 -20.01
CA VAL A 155 17.12 10.77 -21.42
C VAL A 155 16.52 12.09 -21.90
N TYR A 156 17.16 12.69 -22.89
CA TYR A 156 16.70 13.94 -23.49
C TYR A 156 15.81 13.67 -24.69
N GLY A 157 14.68 14.36 -24.75
CA GLY A 157 13.69 14.20 -25.83
C GLY A 157 12.74 13.01 -25.61
N PHE A 158 11.82 12.84 -26.54
CA PHE A 158 10.83 11.76 -26.57
C PHE A 158 11.09 10.92 -27.84
N PRO A 159 11.11 9.58 -27.79
CA PRO A 159 11.41 8.79 -28.97
C PRO A 159 10.29 8.95 -30.00
N GLU A 160 10.64 9.42 -31.20
CA GLU A 160 9.71 9.58 -32.32
C GLU A 160 9.75 8.37 -33.28
N SER A 161 10.66 7.42 -33.02
CA SER A 161 10.79 6.18 -33.77
C SER A 161 11.21 4.97 -32.93
N MET A 162 10.97 3.76 -33.44
CA MET A 162 11.40 2.51 -32.80
C MET A 162 12.93 2.34 -32.73
N GLU A 163 13.67 3.01 -33.61
CA GLU A 163 15.13 2.98 -33.63
C GLU A 163 15.72 3.88 -32.54
N GLU A 164 15.10 5.05 -32.33
CA GLU A 164 15.41 5.93 -31.19
C GLU A 164 15.05 5.29 -29.85
N LEU A 165 13.92 4.58 -29.79
CA LEU A 165 13.50 3.86 -28.58
C LEU A 165 14.52 2.80 -28.18
N ARG A 166 15.07 2.02 -29.13
CA ARG A 166 16.18 1.08 -28.87
C ARG A 166 17.47 1.79 -28.45
N GLY A 167 17.75 2.96 -29.04
CA GLY A 167 18.87 3.81 -28.63
C GLY A 167 18.75 4.32 -27.19
N PHE A 168 17.52 4.60 -26.73
CA PHE A 168 17.24 4.96 -25.34
C PHE A 168 17.34 3.74 -24.41
N GLU A 169 16.82 2.58 -24.81
CA GLU A 169 16.95 1.33 -24.06
C GLU A 169 18.42 0.93 -23.81
N MET A 170 19.30 1.10 -24.80
CA MET A 170 20.74 0.83 -24.62
C MET A 170 21.41 1.78 -23.63
N LYS A 171 20.97 3.04 -23.54
CA LYS A 171 21.50 4.04 -22.58
C LYS A 171 21.04 3.78 -21.15
N VAL A 172 19.83 3.23 -20.97
CA VAL A 172 19.24 2.95 -19.65
C VAL A 172 19.76 1.65 -19.02
N ASN A 173 20.18 0.67 -19.83
CA ASN A 173 20.55 -0.67 -19.37
C ASN A 173 22.04 -0.84 -18.97
N GLY A 174 22.82 0.25 -18.91
CA GLY A 174 24.27 0.22 -18.60
C GLY A 174 24.62 -0.24 -17.19
N ASP A 175 23.83 0.15 -16.19
CA ASP A 175 23.95 -0.26 -14.79
C ASP A 175 22.83 0.48 -14.04
N GLY A 176 21.63 -0.08 -13.81
CA GLY A 176 20.48 0.63 -13.18
C GLY A 176 20.08 0.36 -11.70
N SER A 177 19.75 1.41 -10.91
CA SER A 177 18.97 1.40 -9.64
C SER A 177 18.60 2.82 -9.14
N ILE A 178 17.31 3.10 -9.01
CA ILE A 178 16.72 4.33 -8.49
C ILE A 178 16.02 4.07 -7.17
N GLU A 179 16.42 4.90 -6.20
CA GLU A 179 15.56 5.49 -5.18
C GLU A 179 15.78 7.03 -5.17
N ASP A 180 14.88 7.73 -4.47
CA ASP A 180 14.18 8.96 -4.88
C ASP A 180 14.95 10.21 -5.35
N VAL A 181 14.31 10.90 -6.30
CA VAL A 181 14.53 12.30 -6.69
C VAL A 181 13.20 13.09 -6.67
N SER A 182 12.08 12.49 -6.22
CA SER A 182 10.75 13.14 -6.23
C SER A 182 10.78 14.49 -5.50
N ASP A 183 11.37 14.53 -4.30
CA ASP A 183 11.51 15.76 -3.52
C ASP A 183 12.41 16.81 -4.19
N LEU A 184 13.44 16.38 -4.93
CA LEU A 184 14.36 17.28 -5.64
C LEU A 184 13.72 17.86 -6.90
N VAL A 185 12.91 17.06 -7.61
CA VAL A 185 12.12 17.49 -8.76
C VAL A 185 10.99 18.40 -8.30
N GLU A 186 10.24 18.04 -7.27
CA GLU A 186 9.18 18.89 -6.70
C GLU A 186 9.75 20.21 -6.16
N LYS A 187 10.90 20.16 -5.47
CA LYS A 187 11.59 21.38 -5.00
C LYS A 187 12.11 22.23 -6.16
N ALA A 188 12.68 21.62 -7.20
CA ALA A 188 13.13 22.34 -8.39
C ALA A 188 11.95 22.95 -9.18
N VAL A 189 10.82 22.26 -9.26
CA VAL A 189 9.58 22.75 -9.87
C VAL A 189 8.97 23.87 -9.02
N ALA A 190 8.96 23.75 -7.69
CA ALA A 190 8.49 24.80 -6.80
C ALA A 190 9.39 26.05 -6.84
N GLU A 191 10.71 25.87 -6.83
CA GLU A 191 11.69 26.95 -7.04
C GLU A 191 11.48 27.62 -8.41
N PHE A 192 11.18 26.83 -9.45
CA PHE A 192 10.88 27.34 -10.79
C PHE A 192 9.60 28.17 -10.84
N VAL A 193 8.50 27.67 -10.25
CA VAL A 193 7.22 28.38 -10.16
C VAL A 193 7.41 29.69 -9.41
N GLN A 194 8.12 29.69 -8.28
CA GLN A 194 8.42 30.92 -7.53
C GLN A 194 9.31 31.91 -8.29
N HIS A 195 10.23 31.43 -9.14
CA HIS A 195 11.07 32.29 -9.97
C HIS A 195 10.28 32.89 -11.15
N ALA A 196 9.39 32.09 -11.76
CA ALA A 196 8.53 32.53 -12.85
C ALA A 196 7.46 33.54 -12.37
N GLU A 197 6.95 33.38 -11.15
CA GLU A 197 6.01 34.33 -10.52
C GLU A 197 6.66 35.66 -10.09
N LYS A 198 7.99 35.69 -9.92
CA LYS A 198 8.74 36.90 -9.56
C LYS A 198 9.20 37.76 -10.75
N GLY A 199 8.97 37.31 -11.98
CA GLY A 199 9.02 38.14 -13.18
C GLY A 199 10.38 38.80 -13.47
N ASP A 200 11.43 38.01 -13.59
CA ASP A 200 12.65 38.34 -14.36
C ASP A 200 12.85 37.34 -15.51
#